data_AF-A0A843M2J4-F1
#
_entry.id   AF-A0A843M2J4-F1
#
_cell.length_a   1.000
_cell.length_b   1.000
_cell.length_c   1.000
_cell.angle_alpha   90.00
_cell.angle_beta   90.00
_cell.angle_gamma   90.00
#
_symmetry.space_group_name_H-M   'P 1'
#
loop_
_entity.id
_entity.type
_entity.pdbx_description
1 polymer ?
#
loop_
_entity_poly.entity_id
_entity_poly.type
_entity_poly.pdbx_seq_one_letter_code
_entity_poly.pdbx_strand_id
1 'polypeptide(L)' 'MPPDEGCRRCRLCEGRTTIVLPSGDRRSPVALVGEAPGEQEDLRGEPFVGRAGRTLDRLMAEAGLERGAVLITNT' A
#
# COMPACT_ATOMS: atom_id res chain seq x y z
N MET A 1 -10.96 7.02 -5.23
CA MET A 1 -11.92 6.39 -4.30
C MET A 1 -11.36 5.02 -3.97
N PRO A 2 -10.95 4.72 -2.72
CA PRO A 2 -10.50 3.38 -2.39
C PRO A 2 -11.62 2.37 -2.71
N PRO A 3 -11.28 1.14 -3.13
CA PRO A 3 -12.30 0.10 -3.29
C PRO A 3 -12.99 -0.16 -1.95
N ASP A 4 -14.31 -0.39 -1.98
CA ASP A 4 -15.05 -0.89 -0.82
C ASP A 4 -14.48 -2.25 -0.37
N GLU A 5 -14.60 -2.60 0.92
CA GLU A 5 -14.02 -3.83 1.53
C GLU A 5 -14.39 -5.13 0.79
N GLY A 6 -15.47 -5.11 0.00
CA GLY A 6 -15.94 -6.23 -0.81
C GLY A 6 -15.79 -6.06 -2.33
N CYS A 7 -14.93 -5.19 -2.84
CA CYS A 7 -14.87 -4.86 -4.27
C CYS A 7 -14.70 -6.09 -5.18
N ARG A 8 -15.63 -6.27 -6.14
CA ARG A 8 -15.63 -7.37 -7.14
C ARG A 8 -15.67 -6.86 -8.59
N ARG A 9 -15.14 -5.65 -8.83
CA ARG A 9 -15.20 -5.00 -10.15
C ARG A 9 -14.27 -5.61 -11.21
N CYS A 10 -13.30 -6.43 -10.81
CA CYS A 10 -12.38 -7.12 -11.72
C CYS A 10 -11.98 -8.49 -11.16
N ARG A 11 -11.34 -9.33 -11.99
CA ARG A 11 -10.94 -10.71 -11.65
C ARG A 11 -9.93 -10.83 -10.51
N LEU A 12 -9.28 -9.74 -10.11
CA LEU A 12 -8.38 -9.74 -8.94
C LEU A 12 -9.11 -10.13 -7.64
N CYS A 13 -10.44 -10.04 -7.60
CA CYS A 13 -11.23 -10.50 -6.47
C CYS A 13 -11.26 -12.02 -6.28
N GLU A 14 -10.85 -12.79 -7.29
CA GLU A 14 -10.87 -14.25 -7.27
C GLU A 14 -9.62 -14.82 -6.59
N GLY A 15 -8.50 -14.09 -6.62
CA GLY A 15 -7.19 -14.59 -6.17
C GLY A 15 -6.62 -13.91 -4.92
N ARG A 16 -7.19 -12.79 -4.47
CA ARG A 16 -6.72 -12.07 -3.28
C ARG A 16 -7.25 -12.70 -1.99
N THR A 17 -6.49 -12.57 -0.91
CA THR A 17 -6.94 -12.84 0.46
C THR A 17 -7.61 -11.59 1.04
N THR A 18 -6.96 -10.43 0.93
CA THR A 18 -7.40 -9.18 1.56
C THR A 18 -7.21 -8.00 0.62
N ILE A 19 -8.14 -7.04 0.63
CA ILE A 19 -7.92 -5.77 -0.06
C ILE A 19 -6.89 -4.96 0.71
N VAL A 20 -5.82 -4.55 0.03
CA VAL A 20 -4.81 -3.66 0.62
C VAL A 20 -5.23 -2.22 0.39
N LEU A 21 -5.67 -1.56 1.46
CA LEU A 21 -6.11 -0.17 1.42
C LEU A 21 -4.93 0.81 1.56
N PRO A 22 -5.09 2.07 1.11
CA PRO A 22 -4.08 3.11 1.34
C PRO A 22 -3.76 3.28 2.84
N SER A 23 -2.49 3.49 3.17
CA SER A 23 -2.01 3.76 4.53
C SER A 23 -1.37 5.15 4.66
N GLY A 24 -1.22 5.63 5.89
CA GLY A 24 -0.58 6.93 6.20
C GLY A 24 -1.53 8.13 6.09
N ASP A 25 -0.98 9.34 5.96
CA ASP A 25 -1.77 10.58 5.95
C ASP A 25 -2.38 10.85 4.57
N ARG A 26 -3.71 10.74 4.48
CA ARG A 26 -4.48 11.02 3.25
C ARG A 26 -4.46 12.49 2.84
N ARG A 27 -4.02 13.38 3.73
CA ARG A 27 -3.85 14.82 3.48
C ARG A 27 -2.39 15.19 3.20
N SER A 28 -1.48 14.21 3.19
CA SER A 28 -0.08 14.46 2.89
C SER A 28 0.07 15.08 1.50
N PRO A 29 0.97 16.07 1.32
CA PRO A 29 1.32 16.57 -0.01
C PRO A 29 2.13 15.55 -0.83
N VAL A 30 2.58 14.45 -0.22
CA VAL A 30 3.38 13.40 -0.85
C VAL A 30 2.60 12.08 -0.85
N ALA A 31 2.51 11.47 -2.03
CA ALA A 31 1.96 10.13 -2.21
C ALA A 31 2.97 9.20 -2.89
N LEU A 32 3.15 8.02 -2.32
CA LEU A 32 3.93 6.92 -2.86
C LEU A 32 2.96 5.89 -3.44
N VAL A 33 3.05 5.64 -4.75
CA VAL A 33 2.13 4.76 -5.48
C VAL A 33 2.92 3.62 -6.10
N GLY A 34 2.67 2.39 -5.62
CA GLY A 34 3.19 1.16 -6.21
C GLY A 34 2.28 0.60 -7.29
N GLU A 35 2.68 -0.53 -7.86
CA GLU A 35 1.95 -1.20 -8.93
C GLU A 35 0.77 -2.03 -8.38
N ALA A 36 1.05 -2.98 -7.48
CA ALA A 36 0.05 -3.88 -6.94
C ALA A 36 0.50 -4.48 -5.59
N PRO A 37 -0.43 -4.98 -4.76
CA PRO A 37 -0.09 -5.79 -3.60
C PRO A 37 0.68 -7.06 -3.98
N GLY A 38 1.78 -7.35 -3.28
CA GLY A 38 2.43 -8.65 -3.31
C GLY A 38 1.78 -9.63 -2.31
N GLU A 39 2.35 -10.84 -2.21
CA GLU A 39 1.84 -11.90 -1.33
C GLU A 39 1.78 -11.45 0.15
N GLN A 40 2.84 -10.80 0.65
CA GLN A 40 2.88 -10.38 2.05
C GLN A 40 1.91 -9.23 2.33
N GLU A 41 1.75 -8.32 1.36
CA GLU A 41 0.76 -7.25 1.43
C GLU A 41 -0.67 -7.82 1.44
N ASP A 42 -0.98 -8.76 0.54
CA ASP A 42 -2.29 -9.42 0.45
C ASP A 42 -2.65 -10.19 1.73
N LEU A 43 -1.68 -10.90 2.33
CA LEU A 43 -1.90 -11.64 3.58
C LEU A 43 -2.12 -10.72 4.79
N ARG A 44 -1.52 -9.52 4.80
CA ARG A 44 -1.59 -8.60 5.93
C ARG A 44 -2.61 -7.48 5.77
N GLY A 45 -3.07 -7.21 4.55
CA GLY A 45 -3.92 -6.06 4.24
C GLY A 45 -3.18 -4.71 4.29
N GLU A 46 -1.84 -4.71 4.33
CA GLU A 46 -1.01 -3.52 4.49
C GLU A 46 -0.08 -3.33 3.29
N PRO A 47 0.03 -2.13 2.72
CA PRO A 47 0.87 -1.89 1.54
C PRO A 47 2.35 -1.89 1.93
N PHE A 48 3.23 -2.35 1.02
CA PHE A 48 4.69 -2.33 1.18
C PHE A 48 5.20 -2.88 2.52
N VAL A 49 4.86 -4.12 2.86
CA VAL A 49 5.31 -4.85 4.06
C VAL A 49 6.29 -5.99 3.74
N GLY A 50 6.44 -6.32 2.45
CA GLY A 50 7.38 -7.32 1.95
C GLY A 50 8.83 -6.83 1.89
N ARG A 51 9.65 -7.53 1.08
CA ARG A 51 11.08 -7.18 0.90
C ARG A 51 11.25 -5.78 0.31
N ALA A 52 10.47 -5.45 -0.72
CA ALA A 52 10.50 -4.13 -1.35
C ALA A 52 10.08 -3.03 -0.37
N GLY A 53 9.10 -3.30 0.50
CA GLY A 53 8.67 -2.39 1.55
C GLY A 53 9.78 -2.01 2.52
N ARG A 54 10.60 -2.97 2.95
CA ARG A 54 11.76 -2.69 3.81
C ARG A 54 12.82 -1.82 3.13
N THR A 55 13.00 -1.98 1.81
CA THR A 55 13.88 -1.10 1.04
C THR A 55 13.30 0.31 0.97
N LEU A 56 11.99 0.41 0.71
CA LEU A 56 11.29 1.70 0.69
C LEU A 56 11.41 2.41 2.05
N ASP A 57 11.20 1.72 3.16
CA ASP A 57 11.33 2.29 4.51
C ASP A 57 12.73 2.89 4.76
N ARG A 58 13.80 2.22 4.29
CA ARG A 58 15.17 2.75 4.41
C ARG A 58 15.34 4.01 3.58
N LEU A 59 14.90 4.01 2.32
CA LEU A 59 14.99 5.17 1.44
C LEU A 59 14.17 6.36 1.97
N MET A 60 13.01 6.09 2.54
CA MET A 60 12.19 7.11 3.19
C MET A 60 12.89 7.69 4.41
N ALA A 61 13.49 6.85 5.26
CA ALA A 61 14.27 7.32 6.42
C ALA A 61 15.46 8.20 5.98
N GLU A 62 16.18 7.81 4.93
CA GLU A 62 17.25 8.61 4.34
C GLU A 62 16.75 9.95 3.77
N ALA A 63 15.55 9.96 3.22
CA ALA A 63 14.89 11.17 2.71
C ALA A 63 14.19 12.02 3.79
N GLY A 64 14.20 11.59 5.07
CA GLY A 64 13.51 12.27 6.17
C GLY A 64 11.98 12.18 6.10
N LEU A 65 11.44 11.15 5.43
CA LEU A 65 10.01 10.91 5.31
C LEU A 65 9.56 9.85 6.32
N GLU A 66 8.64 10.23 7.20
CA GLU A 66 7.99 9.26 8.08
C GLU A 66 6.82 8.58 7.38
N ARG A 67 6.72 7.26 7.53
CA ARG A 67 5.68 6.43 6.89
C ARG A 67 4.26 6.89 7.19
N GLY A 68 4.01 7.34 8.43
CA GLY A 68 2.71 7.88 8.83
C GLY A 68 2.39 9.26 8.25
N ALA A 69 3.39 10.01 7.80
CA ALA A 69 3.25 11.38 7.31
C ALA A 69 3.07 11.47 5.78
N VAL A 70 3.19 10.34 5.06
CA VAL A 70 2.97 10.25 3.62
C VAL A 70 1.82 9.30 3.29
N LEU A 71 1.16 9.52 2.17
CA LEU A 71 0.16 8.56 1.66
C LEU A 71 0.88 7.43 0.92
N ILE A 72 0.56 6.18 1.23
CA ILE A 72 1.13 5.00 0.56
C ILE A 72 0.01 4.13 0.01
N THR A 73 0.06 3.79 -1.27
CA THR A 73 -0.95 2.96 -1.94
C THR A 73 -0.42 2.27 -3.20
N ASN A 74 -1.29 1.55 -3.91
CA ASN A 74 -1.03 0.94 -5.22
C ASN A 74 -2.09 1.40 -6.23
N THR A 75 -1.79 1.30 -7.53
CA THR A 75 -2.77 1.50 -8.62
C THR A 75 -3.83 0.40 -8.66
#